data_AF-A0A953XVE1-F1
#
_entry.id   AF-A0A953XVE1-F1
#
_cell.length_a   1.000
_cell.length_b   1.000
_cell.length_c   1.000
_cell.angle_alpha   90.00
_cell.angle_beta   90.00
_cell.angle_gamma   90.00
#
_symmetry.space_group_name_H-M   'P 1'
#
loop_
_entity.id
_entity.type
_entity.pdbx_description
1 polymer ?
#
loop_
_entity_poly.entity_id
_entity_poly.type
_entity_poly.pdbx_seq_one_letter_code
_entity_poly.pdbx_strand_id
1 'polypeptide(L)'
;MKIWTTLGLFIVMCACVTLAACGGDGKAGNSGGNKAGGGGGKSAEVLRMPVPAEFKDKKPPKELTDPDLIAKGKDLYHDATKANCIMCHGEAGKGDGPQAANYTDPKVADLTSAAFQDAVTDQYIFWRITDPNNSKAYPTSAMLGYPAGNEDDHWALVAYVRSLKGK
;
A
#
# COMPACT_ATOMS: atom_id res chain seq x y z
N MET A 1 -17.78 -55.02 -33.98
CA MET A 1 -18.04 -54.83 -35.43
C MET A 1 -19.40 -54.17 -35.61
N LYS A 2 -19.51 -53.22 -36.57
CA LYS A 2 -20.71 -52.45 -37.00
C LYS A 2 -21.09 -51.28 -36.08
N ILE A 3 -20.45 -50.11 -36.22
CA ILE A 3 -20.75 -48.95 -37.11
C ILE A 3 -22.20 -48.45 -36.95
N TRP A 4 -22.42 -47.15 -36.70
CA TRP A 4 -23.29 -46.26 -37.49
C TRP A 4 -23.20 -44.80 -36.98
N THR A 5 -22.61 -43.97 -37.83
CA THR A 5 -22.73 -42.52 -37.92
C THR A 5 -24.18 -42.10 -38.19
N THR A 6 -24.66 -41.02 -37.56
CA THR A 6 -25.66 -40.13 -38.17
C THR A 6 -25.38 -38.68 -37.80
N LEU A 7 -25.06 -37.92 -38.86
CA LEU A 7 -25.02 -36.48 -38.95
C LEU A 7 -26.47 -35.97 -38.92
N GLY A 8 -26.79 -34.99 -38.07
CA GLY A 8 -28.12 -34.39 -37.98
C GLY A 8 -28.04 -32.88 -37.89
N LEU A 9 -27.88 -32.23 -39.04
CA LEU A 9 -28.07 -30.79 -39.21
C LEU A 9 -29.58 -30.49 -39.13
N PHE A 10 -30.03 -29.81 -38.07
CA PHE A 10 -31.35 -29.17 -38.05
C PHE A 10 -31.20 -27.68 -37.78
N ILE A 11 -31.38 -26.93 -38.87
CA ILE A 11 -31.64 -25.50 -38.88
C ILE A 11 -33.02 -25.29 -38.24
N VAL A 12 -33.07 -24.57 -37.11
CA VAL A 12 -34.32 -24.00 -36.59
C VAL A 12 -34.14 -22.50 -36.44
N MET A 13 -34.62 -21.84 -37.48
CA MET A 13 -35.52 -20.70 -37.47
C MET A 13 -35.37 -19.65 -36.36
N CYS A 14 -34.95 -18.48 -36.84
CA CYS A 14 -35.24 -17.14 -36.36
C CYS A 14 -36.60 -17.03 -35.63
N ALA A 15 -36.56 -16.55 -34.38
CA ALA A 15 -37.66 -15.83 -33.76
C ALA A 15 -37.08 -14.71 -32.89
N CYS A 16 -37.16 -13.49 -33.44
CA CYS A 16 -37.04 -12.26 -32.67
C CYS A 16 -38.13 -12.24 -31.59
N VAL A 17 -37.75 -12.17 -30.32
CA VAL A 17 -38.64 -11.70 -29.26
C VAL A 17 -37.90 -10.60 -28.51
N THR A 18 -38.37 -9.39 -28.74
CA THR A 18 -38.01 -8.17 -28.03
C THR A 18 -38.53 -8.24 -26.60
N LEU A 19 -37.63 -8.13 -25.62
CA LEU A 19 -37.99 -7.75 -24.26
C LEU A 19 -37.15 -6.54 -23.84
N ALA A 20 -37.82 -5.39 -23.81
CA ALA A 20 -37.34 -4.17 -23.19
C ALA A 20 -37.29 -4.36 -21.67
N ALA A 21 -36.20 -3.91 -21.02
CA ALA A 21 -36.14 -3.75 -19.58
C ALA A 21 -35.24 -2.56 -19.18
N CYS A 22 -35.87 -1.64 -18.44
CA CYS A 22 -35.44 -0.45 -17.71
C CYS A 22 -34.01 0.10 -17.86
N GLY A 23 -33.95 1.36 -18.28
CA GLY A 23 -32.86 2.28 -17.97
C GLY A 23 -32.83 2.60 -16.47
N GLY A 24 -31.63 2.61 -15.91
CA GLY A 24 -31.34 3.15 -14.58
C GLY A 24 -30.81 4.57 -14.71
N ASP A 25 -31.61 5.53 -14.29
CA ASP A 25 -31.22 6.94 -14.20
C ASP A 25 -30.18 7.13 -13.09
N GLY A 26 -29.02 7.64 -13.50
CA GLY A 26 -27.99 8.14 -12.59
C GLY A 26 -28.50 9.35 -11.82
N LYS A 27 -28.34 9.33 -10.50
CA LYS A 27 -28.57 10.50 -9.66
C LYS A 27 -27.24 11.13 -9.26
N ALA A 28 -26.97 12.30 -9.86
CA ALA A 28 -25.91 13.21 -9.48
C ALA A 28 -26.36 14.16 -8.35
N GLY A 29 -25.44 14.44 -7.41
CA GLY A 29 -25.33 15.67 -6.58
C GLY A 29 -26.40 15.91 -5.51
N ASN A 30 -26.17 16.62 -4.41
CA ASN A 30 -25.01 17.33 -3.85
C ASN A 30 -25.39 17.75 -2.41
N SER A 31 -24.37 17.98 -1.57
CA SER A 31 -24.27 19.09 -0.58
C SER A 31 -23.98 18.64 0.85
N GLY A 32 -22.74 18.88 1.27
CA GLY A 32 -22.30 18.81 2.66
C GLY A 32 -20.94 19.49 2.75
N GLY A 33 -20.94 20.82 2.61
CA GLY A 33 -19.72 21.61 2.69
C GLY A 33 -19.15 21.62 4.10
N ASN A 34 -17.83 21.52 4.20
CA ASN A 34 -17.08 22.17 5.26
C ASN A 34 -15.82 22.79 4.65
N LYS A 35 -15.77 24.12 4.71
CA LYS A 35 -14.59 24.90 4.36
C LYS A 35 -13.62 24.90 5.56
N ALA A 36 -12.38 24.55 5.30
CA ALA A 36 -11.20 25.12 5.94
C ALA A 36 -10.20 25.33 4.78
N GLY A 37 -10.00 26.56 4.28
CA GLY A 37 -8.98 27.50 4.77
C GLY A 37 -7.59 26.89 4.53
N GLY A 38 -6.68 27.36 3.68
CA GLY A 38 -6.53 28.57 2.89
C GLY A 38 -5.02 28.84 2.76
N GLY A 39 -4.45 28.64 1.57
CA GLY A 39 -3.24 29.35 1.09
C GLY A 39 -1.84 28.73 1.30
N GLY A 40 -1.23 28.31 0.18
CA GLY A 40 0.16 28.68 -0.16
C GLY A 40 1.26 27.61 -0.10
N GLY A 41 1.70 27.14 -1.28
CA GLY A 41 3.05 26.56 -1.47
C GLY A 41 3.08 25.15 -2.07
N LYS A 42 3.26 25.04 -3.39
CA LYS A 42 3.37 23.77 -4.11
C LYS A 42 4.81 23.23 -4.09
N SER A 43 5.13 22.39 -3.10
CA SER A 43 6.19 21.37 -3.17
C SER A 43 6.20 20.57 -1.87
N ALA A 44 6.15 19.23 -1.96
CA ALA A 44 6.14 18.20 -0.88
C ALA A 44 4.78 17.66 -0.37
N GLU A 45 3.64 18.31 -0.65
CA GLU A 45 2.29 17.79 -0.29
C GLU A 45 1.81 16.65 -1.23
N VAL A 46 2.42 16.51 -2.42
CA VAL A 46 1.96 15.55 -3.42
C VAL A 46 2.38 14.14 -3.00
N LEU A 47 1.39 13.37 -2.51
CA LEU A 47 1.30 11.91 -2.43
C LEU A 47 1.51 11.22 -1.06
N ARG A 48 1.10 11.82 0.06
CA ARG A 48 0.97 11.06 1.33
C ARG A 48 -0.37 11.33 1.97
N MET A 49 -1.22 10.32 2.06
CA MET A 49 -2.53 10.49 2.69
C MET A 49 -2.39 10.56 4.21
N PRO A 50 -3.39 11.14 4.89
CA PRO A 50 -3.34 11.30 6.33
C PRO A 50 -3.29 9.93 7.02
N VAL A 51 -2.53 9.86 8.11
CA VAL A 51 -2.51 8.69 9.00
C VAL A 51 -3.93 8.42 9.51
N PRO A 52 -4.47 7.19 9.35
CA PRO A 52 -5.79 6.84 9.86
C PRO A 52 -5.89 7.05 11.38
N ALA A 53 -7.08 7.37 11.87
CA ALA A 53 -7.29 7.82 13.25
C ALA A 53 -6.78 6.80 14.29
N GLU A 54 -6.93 5.52 14.01
CA GLU A 54 -6.51 4.40 14.86
C GLU A 54 -4.98 4.30 15.05
N PHE A 55 -4.18 4.93 14.18
CA PHE A 55 -2.71 4.93 14.29
C PHE A 55 -2.14 6.24 14.83
N LYS A 56 -2.93 7.33 14.90
CA LYS A 56 -2.42 8.68 15.24
C LYS A 56 -1.77 8.77 16.61
N ASP A 57 -2.30 8.03 17.59
CA ASP A 57 -1.86 8.11 18.98
C ASP A 57 -0.89 6.97 19.38
N LYS A 58 -0.48 6.13 18.41
CA LYS A 58 0.47 5.05 18.64
C LYS A 58 1.85 5.63 18.99
N LYS A 59 2.52 5.00 19.96
CA LYS A 59 3.85 5.41 20.45
C LYS A 59 4.78 4.21 20.57
N PRO A 60 6.08 4.41 20.30
CA PRO A 60 7.05 3.33 20.43
C PRO A 60 7.27 2.95 21.91
N PRO A 61 7.62 1.68 22.19
CA PRO A 61 7.87 1.20 23.56
C PRO A 61 9.19 1.73 24.15
N LYS A 62 10.08 2.24 23.29
CA LYS A 62 11.37 2.84 23.63
C LYS A 62 11.66 4.00 22.66
N GLU A 63 12.70 4.78 22.94
CA GLU A 63 13.21 5.76 22.00
C GLU A 63 13.61 5.09 20.67
N LEU A 64 13.25 5.70 19.53
CA LEU A 64 13.57 5.13 18.20
C LEU A 64 15.08 5.11 17.91
N THR A 65 15.88 5.83 18.71
CA THR A 65 17.35 5.80 18.65
C THR A 65 17.97 4.70 19.51
N ASP A 66 17.16 3.89 20.21
CA ASP A 66 17.63 2.76 21.01
C ASP A 66 18.34 1.73 20.11
N PRO A 67 19.59 1.35 20.41
CA PRO A 67 20.38 0.49 19.54
C PRO A 67 19.81 -0.94 19.43
N ASP A 68 19.19 -1.46 20.49
CA ASP A 68 18.60 -2.81 20.48
C ASP A 68 17.33 -2.82 19.63
N LEU A 69 16.53 -1.75 19.71
CA LEU A 69 15.34 -1.58 18.88
C LEU A 69 15.71 -1.47 17.39
N ILE A 70 16.75 -0.70 17.07
CA ILE A 70 17.29 -0.58 15.71
C ILE A 70 17.84 -1.93 15.21
N ALA A 71 18.60 -2.65 16.04
CA ALA A 71 19.17 -3.94 15.69
C ALA A 71 18.07 -4.97 15.40
N LYS A 72 17.06 -5.07 16.27
CA LYS A 72 15.87 -5.91 16.02
C LYS A 72 15.17 -5.54 14.72
N GLY A 73 15.00 -4.24 14.47
CA GLY A 73 14.38 -3.75 13.24
C GLY A 73 15.18 -4.09 11.98
N LYS A 74 16.51 -4.01 12.06
CA LYS A 74 17.41 -4.43 10.99
C LYS A 74 17.23 -5.92 10.70
N ASP A 75 17.25 -6.76 11.73
CA ASP A 75 17.10 -8.19 11.55
C ASP A 75 15.77 -8.53 10.88
N LEU A 76 14.66 -7.92 11.33
CA LEU A 76 13.34 -8.09 10.71
C LEU A 76 13.29 -7.59 9.26
N TYR A 77 13.90 -6.44 8.96
CA TYR A 77 13.94 -5.86 7.62
C TYR A 77 14.64 -6.78 6.61
N HIS A 78 15.72 -7.43 7.04
CA HIS A 78 16.53 -8.35 6.23
C HIS A 78 16.02 -9.80 6.25
N ASP A 79 15.07 -10.14 7.12
CA ASP A 79 14.54 -11.51 7.24
C ASP A 79 13.57 -11.84 6.08
N ALA A 80 14.04 -12.70 5.18
CA ALA A 80 13.29 -13.16 4.01
C ALA A 80 12.06 -14.03 4.34
N THR A 81 11.98 -14.57 5.57
CA THR A 81 10.86 -15.40 6.02
C THR A 81 9.77 -14.60 6.73
N LYS A 82 10.04 -13.34 7.04
CA LYS A 82 9.13 -12.44 7.76
C LYS A 82 8.72 -11.26 6.89
N ALA A 83 9.40 -10.11 7.06
CA ALA A 83 8.99 -8.85 6.42
C ALA A 83 9.60 -8.70 5.02
N ASN A 84 10.77 -9.31 4.77
CA ASN A 84 11.49 -9.34 3.49
C ASN A 84 11.52 -7.98 2.75
N CYS A 85 11.76 -6.91 3.51
CA CYS A 85 11.65 -5.53 3.01
C CYS A 85 12.68 -5.24 1.91
N ILE A 86 13.82 -5.93 1.96
CA ILE A 86 14.92 -5.81 1.00
C ILE A 86 14.51 -6.08 -0.45
N MET A 87 13.47 -6.88 -0.69
CA MET A 87 13.04 -7.22 -2.06
C MET A 87 12.63 -6.00 -2.87
N CYS A 88 12.04 -5.00 -2.20
CA CYS A 88 11.61 -3.76 -2.84
C CYS A 88 12.50 -2.58 -2.41
N HIS A 89 12.78 -2.44 -1.12
CA HIS A 89 13.51 -1.29 -0.61
C HIS A 89 15.04 -1.43 -0.70
N GLY A 90 15.57 -2.62 -1.03
CA GLY A 90 17.00 -2.89 -1.11
C GLY A 90 17.67 -3.04 0.27
N GLU A 91 18.88 -3.60 0.30
CA GLU A 91 19.62 -3.84 1.56
C GLU A 91 19.89 -2.55 2.34
N ALA A 92 20.18 -1.46 1.62
CA ALA A 92 20.47 -0.14 2.18
C ALA A 92 19.22 0.75 2.31
N GLY A 93 18.04 0.30 1.86
CA GLY A 93 16.81 1.08 1.92
C GLY A 93 16.64 2.13 0.81
N LYS A 94 17.40 2.05 -0.29
CA LYS A 94 17.39 3.06 -1.36
C LYS A 94 16.25 2.91 -2.37
N GLY A 95 15.35 1.95 -2.17
CA GLY A 95 14.26 1.69 -3.12
C GLY A 95 14.76 1.06 -4.42
N ASP A 96 15.83 0.27 -4.34
CA ASP A 96 16.55 -0.36 -5.44
C ASP A 96 16.63 -1.89 -5.30
N GLY A 97 15.72 -2.48 -4.51
CA GLY A 97 15.62 -3.93 -4.36
C GLY A 97 15.28 -4.62 -5.70
N PRO A 98 15.48 -5.95 -5.80
CA PRO A 98 15.25 -6.71 -7.03
C PRO A 98 13.87 -6.54 -7.68
N GLN A 99 12.85 -6.20 -6.89
CA GLN A 99 11.47 -5.96 -7.36
C GLN A 99 11.15 -4.48 -7.58
N ALA A 100 12.04 -3.55 -7.20
CA ALA A 100 11.76 -2.12 -7.22
C ALA A 100 11.36 -1.61 -8.61
N ALA A 101 12.02 -2.11 -9.66
CA ALA A 101 11.74 -1.70 -11.04
C ALA A 101 10.33 -2.07 -11.53
N ASN A 102 9.66 -3.02 -10.87
CA ASN A 102 8.29 -3.42 -11.20
C ASN A 102 7.24 -2.43 -10.68
N TYR A 103 7.63 -1.49 -9.80
CA TYR A 103 6.74 -0.52 -9.17
C TYR A 103 7.20 0.91 -9.47
N THR A 104 6.56 1.52 -10.46
CA THR A 104 6.91 2.87 -10.95
C THR A 104 5.88 3.95 -10.57
N ASP A 105 4.64 3.56 -10.24
CA ASP A 105 3.58 4.47 -9.82
C ASP A 105 2.69 3.87 -8.71
N PRO A 106 2.91 4.23 -7.44
CA PRO A 106 4.04 5.02 -6.95
C PRO A 106 5.36 4.23 -7.04
N LYS A 107 6.46 4.95 -7.28
CA LYS A 107 7.82 4.38 -7.16
C LYS A 107 8.07 3.90 -5.73
N VAL A 108 8.80 2.79 -5.57
CA VAL A 108 9.30 2.38 -4.26
C VAL A 108 10.11 3.51 -3.60
N ALA A 109 9.78 3.81 -2.35
CA ALA A 109 10.41 4.91 -1.61
C ALA A 109 11.88 4.60 -1.30
N ASP A 110 12.72 5.60 -1.51
CA ASP A 110 14.04 5.70 -0.92
C ASP A 110 13.89 6.11 0.55
N LEU A 111 14.16 5.16 1.45
CA LEU A 111 14.07 5.31 2.89
C LEU A 111 15.27 6.06 3.47
N THR A 112 16.38 6.22 2.74
CA THR A 112 17.53 7.01 3.21
C THR A 112 17.35 8.51 2.92
N SER A 113 16.49 8.85 1.96
CA SER A 113 16.15 10.22 1.60
C SER A 113 15.66 11.04 2.80
N ALA A 114 16.37 12.14 3.10
CA ALA A 114 15.93 13.10 4.10
C ALA A 114 14.54 13.68 3.77
N ALA A 115 14.27 13.92 2.49
CA ALA A 115 12.96 14.41 2.03
C ALA A 115 11.84 13.40 2.29
N PHE A 116 12.10 12.09 2.16
CA PHE A 116 11.12 11.07 2.56
C PHE A 116 10.89 11.10 4.06
N GLN A 117 11.99 11.06 4.83
CA GLN A 117 11.96 10.98 6.28
C GLN A 117 11.26 12.19 6.92
N ASP A 118 11.55 13.40 6.45
CA ASP A 118 10.99 14.64 7.02
C ASP A 118 9.52 14.87 6.63
N ALA A 119 9.06 14.21 5.57
CA ALA A 119 7.68 14.33 5.09
C ALA A 119 6.71 13.33 5.75
N VAL A 120 7.18 12.42 6.60
CA VAL A 120 6.35 11.41 7.26
C VAL A 120 6.53 11.41 8.76
N THR A 121 5.45 11.15 9.48
CA THR A 121 5.51 10.89 10.92
C THR A 121 5.89 9.44 11.20
N ASP A 122 6.28 9.14 12.43
CA ASP A 122 6.59 7.76 12.83
C ASP A 122 5.35 6.87 12.74
N GLN A 123 4.18 7.43 13.08
CA GLN A 123 2.88 6.77 12.97
C GLN A 123 2.51 6.45 11.52
N TYR A 124 2.95 7.28 10.56
CA TYR A 124 2.77 6.99 9.14
C TYR A 124 3.58 5.74 8.76
N ILE A 125 4.85 5.67 9.13
CA ILE A 125 5.70 4.51 8.83
C ILE A 125 5.15 3.27 9.54
N PHE A 126 4.78 3.39 10.81
CA PHE A 126 4.16 2.33 11.61
C PHE A 126 2.93 1.77 10.89
N TRP A 127 1.97 2.64 10.55
CA TRP A 127 0.77 2.25 9.82
C TRP A 127 1.07 1.56 8.49
N ARG A 128 2.00 2.10 7.68
CA ARG A 128 2.38 1.50 6.39
C ARG A 128 3.02 0.12 6.53
N ILE A 129 3.63 -0.18 7.67
CA ILE A 129 4.16 -1.51 7.98
C ILE A 129 3.03 -2.41 8.51
N THR A 130 2.20 -1.92 9.42
CA THR A 130 1.15 -2.72 10.06
C THR A 130 0.03 -3.12 9.11
N ASP A 131 -0.47 -2.17 8.33
CA ASP A 131 -1.63 -2.39 7.48
C ASP A 131 -1.60 -1.51 6.21
N PRO A 132 -0.80 -1.93 5.20
CA PRO A 132 -0.63 -1.13 3.99
C PRO A 132 -1.82 -1.18 3.04
N ASN A 133 -2.69 -2.21 3.14
CA ASN A 133 -3.71 -2.52 2.13
C ASN A 133 -5.15 -2.48 2.65
N ASN A 134 -5.38 -2.52 3.97
CA ASN A 134 -6.71 -2.38 4.56
C ASN A 134 -7.00 -0.95 5.07
N SER A 135 -6.06 -0.01 4.88
CA SER A 135 -6.45 1.41 4.84
C SER A 135 -7.23 1.68 3.54
N LYS A 136 -8.51 2.06 3.65
CA LYS A 136 -9.32 2.63 2.54
C LYS A 136 -8.65 3.84 1.86
N ALA A 137 -7.57 4.34 2.45
CA ALA A 137 -6.89 5.53 2.03
C ALA A 137 -5.82 5.24 0.94
N TYR A 138 -5.41 3.99 0.69
CA TYR A 138 -4.51 3.66 -0.44
C TYR A 138 -4.74 2.26 -1.05
N PRO A 139 -5.90 2.03 -1.72
CA PRO A 139 -6.22 0.74 -2.31
C PRO A 139 -5.29 0.30 -3.46
N THR A 140 -4.37 1.16 -3.90
CA THR A 140 -3.46 0.93 -5.05
C THR A 140 -2.00 0.74 -4.64
N SER A 141 -1.66 0.74 -3.35
CA SER A 141 -0.27 0.56 -2.91
C SER A 141 0.14 -0.89 -3.12
N ALA A 142 1.27 -1.11 -3.80
CA ALA A 142 1.87 -2.43 -3.90
C ALA A 142 2.71 -2.82 -2.66
N MET A 143 2.83 -1.94 -1.67
CA MET A 143 3.55 -2.23 -0.43
C MET A 143 2.80 -3.32 0.35
N LEU A 144 3.47 -4.44 0.63
CA LEU A 144 2.88 -5.59 1.32
C LEU A 144 2.85 -5.45 2.85
N GLY A 145 3.76 -4.62 3.41
CA GLY A 145 3.87 -4.43 4.86
C GLY A 145 4.28 -5.71 5.58
N TYR A 146 4.04 -5.76 6.89
CA TYR A 146 4.30 -6.90 7.76
C TYR A 146 3.19 -7.07 8.81
N PRO A 147 1.92 -7.31 8.41
CA PRO A 147 0.78 -7.41 9.33
C PRO A 147 0.88 -8.57 10.34
N ALA A 148 1.70 -9.58 10.05
CA ALA A 148 1.94 -10.71 10.95
C ALA A 148 2.83 -10.35 12.16
N GLY A 149 3.55 -9.23 12.10
CA GLY A 149 4.34 -8.73 13.23
C GLY A 149 3.46 -8.18 14.36
N ASN A 150 3.97 -8.24 15.58
CA ASN A 150 3.35 -7.54 16.70
C ASN A 150 3.74 -6.04 16.71
N GLU A 151 3.15 -5.27 17.62
CA GLU A 151 3.41 -3.82 17.73
C GLU A 151 4.90 -3.50 18.00
N ASP A 152 5.59 -4.30 18.81
CA ASP A 152 7.03 -4.12 19.08
C ASP A 152 7.89 -4.40 17.84
N ASP A 153 7.49 -5.33 16.98
CA ASP A 153 8.17 -5.62 15.71
C ASP A 153 7.97 -4.47 14.72
N HIS A 154 6.77 -3.91 14.64
CA HIS A 154 6.49 -2.74 13.80
C HIS A 154 7.28 -1.52 14.27
N TRP A 155 7.35 -1.26 15.57
CA TRP A 155 8.17 -0.18 16.10
C TRP A 155 9.67 -0.40 15.90
N ALA A 156 10.14 -1.64 16.00
CA ALA A 156 11.53 -1.97 15.67
C ALA A 156 11.85 -1.64 14.21
N LEU A 157 10.96 -2.01 13.28
CA LEU A 157 11.09 -1.65 11.86
C LEU A 157 11.08 -0.14 11.65
N VAL A 158 10.19 0.61 12.33
CA VAL A 158 10.20 2.09 12.29
C VAL A 158 11.55 2.65 12.75
N ALA A 159 12.07 2.18 13.88
CA ALA A 159 13.37 2.60 14.41
C ALA A 159 14.49 2.36 13.40
N TYR A 160 14.52 1.17 12.79
CA TYR A 160 15.49 0.86 11.75
C TYR A 160 15.35 1.78 10.53
N VAL A 161 14.13 1.99 10.02
CA VAL A 161 13.87 2.90 8.90
C VAL A 161 14.34 4.32 9.23
N ARG A 162 14.06 4.84 10.43
CA ARG A 162 14.55 6.17 10.85
C ARG A 162 16.07 6.24 10.90
N SER A 163 16.73 5.14 11.29
CA SER A 163 18.19 5.06 11.33
C SER A 163 18.86 5.14 9.96
N LEU A 164 18.11 5.02 8.86
CA LEU A 164 18.64 5.07 7.49
C LEU A 164 18.80 6.49 6.94
N LYS A 165 18.23 7.51 7.59
CA LYS A 165 18.26 8.89 7.10
C LYS A 165 19.70 9.35 6.80
N GLY A 166 19.96 9.71 5.54
CA GLY A 166 21.26 10.23 5.08
C GLY A 166 22.35 9.19 4.77
N LYS A 167 22.02 7.89 4.70
CA LYS A 167 22.95 6.80 4.33
C LYS A 167 22.93 6.45 2.84
#